data_AF-K9RNG3-F1
#
_entry.id   AF-K9RNG3-F1
#
_cell.length_a   1.000
_cell.length_b   1.000
_cell.length_c   1.000
_cell.angle_alpha   90.00
_cell.angle_beta   90.00
_cell.angle_gamma   90.00
#
_symmetry.space_group_name_H-M   'P 1'
#
loop_
_entity.id
_entity.type
_entity.pdbx_description
1 polymer ?
#
loop_
_entity_poly.entity_id
_entity_poly.type
_entity_poly.pdbx_seq_one_letter_code
_entity_poly.pdbx_strand_id
1 'polypeptide(L)'
;MERPKLKNISSAEEFKNWYWLKEELIAYCREVGIKITGGKFEIAERIINYLNTGETETNKKPDKSIKKPNSKFDWKNEQLTVDTVITDNYKNNSNVRRFFTERVGAKFSFSIDLMQWMKDNVGKTLSDAVVEWHRLQELKKNPNYQSVIPAHNQYNQYIRDFLADNPDKSIKDARKYWKLKRLLPGDRQYSKSDLLLSEDCKK
;
A
#
# COMPACT_ATOMS: atom_id res chain seq x y z
N MET A 1 -20.70 -6.52 17.51
CA MET A 1 -21.04 -5.26 16.82
C MET A 1 -20.62 -5.40 15.37
N GLU A 2 -21.58 -5.38 14.44
CA GLU A 2 -21.29 -5.50 13.02
C GLU A 2 -20.70 -4.19 12.47
N ARG A 3 -19.74 -4.32 11.56
CA ARG A 3 -19.15 -3.18 10.87
C ARG A 3 -20.22 -2.46 10.02
N PRO A 4 -20.36 -1.13 10.12
CA PRO A 4 -21.34 -0.38 9.34
C PRO A 4 -21.00 -0.39 7.84
N LYS A 5 -22.04 -0.23 7.02
CA LYS A 5 -21.89 0.08 5.60
C LYS A 5 -21.43 1.52 5.46
N LEU A 6 -20.50 1.80 4.55
CA LEU A 6 -19.93 3.14 4.35
C LEU A 6 -20.99 4.22 4.11
N LYS A 7 -22.08 3.89 3.40
CA LYS A 7 -23.20 4.80 3.16
C LYS A 7 -23.95 5.25 4.43
N ASN A 8 -23.80 4.53 5.54
CA ASN A 8 -24.42 4.85 6.82
C ASN A 8 -23.51 5.71 7.71
N ILE A 9 -22.26 5.96 7.28
CA ILE A 9 -21.31 6.80 8.01
C ILE A 9 -21.66 8.26 7.79
N SER A 10 -21.80 9.02 8.88
CA SER A 10 -22.22 10.43 8.82
C SER A 10 -21.10 11.43 9.13
N SER A 11 -19.94 10.97 9.62
CA SER A 11 -18.82 11.85 9.98
C SER A 11 -17.47 11.30 9.53
N ALA A 12 -16.52 12.20 9.29
CA ALA A 12 -15.15 11.82 8.96
C ALA A 12 -14.42 11.08 10.10
N GLU A 13 -14.76 11.39 11.36
CA GLU A 13 -14.20 10.71 12.53
C GLU A 13 -14.64 9.24 12.56
N GLU A 14 -15.95 9.00 12.41
CA GLU A 14 -16.49 7.65 12.31
C GLU A 14 -15.90 6.91 11.10
N PHE A 15 -15.77 7.58 9.94
CA PHE A 15 -15.12 6.99 8.76
C PHE A 15 -13.70 6.50 9.05
N LYS A 16 -12.87 7.32 9.70
CA LYS A 16 -11.48 6.97 10.06
C LYS A 16 -11.42 5.82 11.07
N ASN A 17 -12.48 5.64 11.84
CA ASN A 17 -12.59 4.56 12.81
C ASN A 17 -12.74 3.18 12.17
N TRP A 18 -13.01 3.08 10.86
CA TRP A 18 -13.25 1.82 10.15
C TRP A 18 -12.23 1.55 9.02
N TYR A 19 -11.94 0.27 8.73
CA TYR A 19 -10.98 -0.12 7.69
C TYR A 19 -11.67 -0.36 6.35
N TRP A 20 -11.68 0.58 5.42
CA TRP A 20 -12.39 0.40 4.14
C TRP A 20 -11.57 -0.33 3.07
N LEU A 21 -12.19 -1.19 2.26
CA LEU A 21 -11.60 -1.71 1.02
C LEU A 21 -11.75 -0.69 -0.11
N LYS A 22 -10.87 -0.75 -1.12
CA LYS A 22 -10.87 0.24 -2.20
C LYS A 22 -12.19 0.18 -2.99
N GLU A 23 -12.73 -1.01 -3.16
CA GLU A 23 -13.99 -1.28 -3.85
C GLU A 23 -15.16 -0.62 -3.14
N GLU A 24 -15.16 -0.63 -1.80
CA GLU A 24 -16.18 0.02 -0.96
C GLU A 24 -16.10 1.54 -1.07
N LEU A 25 -14.88 2.09 -1.04
CA LEU A 25 -14.67 3.52 -1.26
C LEU A 25 -15.17 3.97 -2.64
N ILE A 26 -14.84 3.20 -3.69
CA ILE A 26 -15.29 3.47 -5.05
C ILE A 26 -16.81 3.39 -5.16
N ALA A 27 -17.44 2.38 -4.57
CA ALA A 27 -18.89 2.22 -4.58
C ALA A 27 -19.58 3.42 -3.94
N TYR A 28 -19.12 3.85 -2.77
CA TYR A 28 -19.63 5.04 -2.09
C TYR A 28 -19.43 6.31 -2.92
N CYS A 29 -18.22 6.53 -3.45
CA CYS A 29 -17.95 7.68 -4.31
C CYS A 29 -18.90 7.78 -5.51
N ARG A 30 -19.27 6.65 -6.13
CA ARG A 30 -20.22 6.63 -7.25
C ARG A 30 -21.63 7.03 -6.83
N GLU A 31 -22.05 6.64 -5.63
CA GLU A 31 -23.37 6.96 -5.08
C GLU A 31 -23.50 8.46 -4.79
N VAL A 32 -22.46 9.08 -4.25
CA VAL A 32 -22.47 10.51 -3.85
C VAL A 32 -21.85 11.47 -4.88
N GLY A 33 -21.40 10.97 -6.03
CA GLY A 33 -20.84 11.81 -7.10
C GLY A 33 -19.40 12.32 -6.88
N ILE A 34 -18.60 11.62 -6.08
CA ILE A 34 -17.17 11.92 -5.87
C ILE A 34 -16.31 11.24 -6.95
N LYS A 35 -15.20 11.88 -7.33
CA LYS A 35 -14.21 11.30 -8.27
C LYS A 35 -13.56 10.03 -7.72
N ILE A 36 -13.50 8.99 -8.56
CA ILE A 36 -12.96 7.66 -8.23
C ILE A 36 -11.50 7.43 -8.67
N THR A 37 -10.84 8.44 -9.26
CA THR A 37 -9.49 8.32 -9.80
C THR A 37 -8.43 8.28 -8.69
N GLY A 38 -7.29 7.60 -8.92
CA GLY A 38 -6.15 7.60 -7.99
C GLY A 38 -6.05 6.39 -7.05
N GLY A 39 -5.15 6.52 -6.07
CA GLY A 39 -4.88 5.51 -5.05
C GLY A 39 -6.00 5.38 -4.02
N LYS A 40 -5.98 4.29 -3.23
CA LYS A 40 -6.95 4.07 -2.13
C LYS A 40 -6.97 5.24 -1.14
N PHE A 41 -5.81 5.76 -0.78
CA PHE A 41 -5.67 6.86 0.17
C PHE A 41 -6.21 8.18 -0.38
N GLU A 42 -5.93 8.51 -1.64
CA GLU A 42 -6.51 9.69 -2.29
C GLU A 42 -8.04 9.63 -2.30
N ILE A 43 -8.62 8.46 -2.64
CA ILE A 43 -10.07 8.29 -2.62
C ILE A 43 -10.62 8.45 -1.19
N ALA A 44 -9.93 7.90 -0.18
CA ALA A 44 -10.33 8.03 1.22
C ALA A 44 -10.28 9.50 1.71
N GLU A 45 -9.24 10.26 1.33
CA GLU A 45 -9.14 11.70 1.64
C GLU A 45 -10.28 12.50 1.00
N ARG A 46 -10.66 12.19 -0.24
CA ARG A 46 -11.84 12.82 -0.88
C ARG A 46 -13.13 12.55 -0.12
N ILE A 47 -13.32 11.32 0.36
CA ILE A 47 -14.48 10.94 1.17
C ILE A 47 -14.46 11.67 2.51
N ILE A 48 -13.31 11.77 3.18
CA ILE A 48 -13.15 12.54 4.43
C ILE A 48 -13.54 14.00 4.21
N ASN A 49 -13.07 14.62 3.12
CA ASN A 49 -13.42 15.99 2.78
C ASN A 49 -14.92 16.14 2.53
N TYR A 50 -15.52 15.23 1.75
CA TYR A 50 -16.97 15.24 1.51
C TYR A 50 -17.78 15.07 2.79
N LEU A 51 -17.39 14.17 3.69
CA LEU A 51 -18.06 13.98 4.98
C LEU A 51 -17.95 15.22 5.89
N ASN A 52 -16.90 16.02 5.74
CA ASN A 52 -16.70 17.25 6.51
C ASN A 52 -17.45 18.46 5.92
N THR A 53 -17.55 18.56 4.59
CA THR A 53 -18.04 19.79 3.92
C THR A 53 -19.33 19.61 3.11
N GLY A 54 -19.71 18.38 2.79
CA GLY A 54 -20.78 18.07 1.83
C GLY A 54 -20.42 18.36 0.38
N GLU A 55 -19.21 18.86 0.10
CA GLU A 55 -18.81 19.27 -1.25
C GLU A 55 -18.20 18.10 -2.03
N THR A 56 -18.69 17.88 -3.24
CA THR A 56 -18.04 16.97 -4.19
C THR A 56 -16.94 17.72 -4.94
N GLU A 57 -15.80 17.08 -5.24
CA GLU A 57 -14.68 17.68 -5.97
C GLU A 57 -14.96 17.91 -7.48
N THR A 58 -16.14 18.44 -7.80
CA THR A 58 -16.49 18.87 -9.16
C THR A 58 -15.76 20.16 -9.54
N ASN A 59 -15.38 21.01 -8.57
CA ASN A 59 -14.85 22.37 -8.85
C ASN A 59 -13.49 22.73 -8.24
N LYS A 60 -12.81 21.83 -7.50
CA LYS A 60 -11.43 22.12 -7.06
C LYS A 60 -10.47 21.99 -8.24
N LYS A 61 -9.85 23.10 -8.63
CA LYS A 61 -8.71 23.10 -9.57
C LYS A 61 -7.70 22.05 -9.06
N PRO A 62 -7.12 21.23 -9.94
CA PRO A 62 -6.16 20.22 -9.52
C PRO A 62 -5.09 20.90 -8.66
N ASP A 63 -4.83 20.32 -7.49
CA ASP A 63 -3.73 20.79 -6.66
C ASP A 63 -2.46 20.81 -7.51
N LYS A 64 -1.92 22.01 -7.73
CA LYS A 64 -0.74 22.24 -8.56
C LYS A 64 0.52 21.61 -7.94
N SER A 65 0.44 21.10 -6.71
CA SER A 65 1.53 20.46 -5.99
C SER A 65 1.92 19.09 -6.55
N ILE A 66 0.99 18.33 -7.14
CA ILE A 66 1.30 17.01 -7.73
C ILE A 66 1.80 17.23 -9.16
N LYS A 67 3.12 17.40 -9.29
CA LYS A 67 3.78 17.41 -10.60
C LYS A 67 3.46 16.10 -11.32
N LYS A 68 2.77 16.20 -12.46
CA LYS A 68 2.66 15.05 -13.36
C LYS A 68 4.08 14.64 -13.76
N PRO A 69 4.36 13.33 -13.85
CA PRO A 69 5.65 12.91 -14.34
C PRO A 69 5.82 13.40 -15.79
N ASN A 70 7.01 13.88 -16.11
CA ASN A 70 7.36 14.42 -17.41
C ASN A 70 7.66 13.32 -18.42
N SER A 71 8.16 12.17 -17.95
CA SER A 71 8.47 11.05 -18.84
C SER A 71 7.21 10.41 -19.43
N LYS A 72 7.31 10.06 -20.71
CA LYS A 72 6.31 9.28 -21.45
C LYS A 72 6.70 7.80 -21.60
N PHE A 73 7.82 7.38 -21.03
CA PHE A 73 8.34 6.02 -21.15
C PHE A 73 7.30 4.99 -20.68
N ASP A 74 6.96 4.04 -21.54
CA ASP A 74 5.98 3.01 -21.25
C ASP A 74 6.65 1.78 -20.63
N TRP A 75 6.86 1.87 -19.31
CA TRP A 75 7.41 0.79 -18.48
C TRP A 75 6.71 -0.56 -18.63
N LYS A 76 5.47 -0.60 -19.11
CA LYS A 76 4.71 -1.85 -19.23
C LYS A 76 5.04 -2.59 -20.52
N ASN A 77 5.26 -1.87 -21.61
CA ASN A 77 5.34 -2.46 -22.94
C ASN A 77 6.72 -2.28 -23.61
N GLU A 78 7.52 -1.31 -23.20
CA GLU A 78 8.85 -1.10 -23.76
C GLU A 78 9.84 -2.21 -23.35
N GLN A 79 10.80 -2.47 -24.24
CA GLN A 79 11.89 -3.41 -23.97
C GLN A 79 12.85 -2.80 -22.94
N LEU A 80 13.07 -3.52 -21.84
CA LEU A 80 13.98 -3.09 -20.78
C LEU A 80 15.37 -3.71 -20.99
N THR A 81 16.39 -2.87 -20.94
CA THR A 81 17.81 -3.25 -21.01
C THR A 81 18.54 -2.77 -19.76
N VAL A 82 19.80 -3.19 -19.59
CA VAL A 82 20.62 -2.73 -18.47
C VAL A 82 20.83 -1.21 -18.49
N ASP A 83 20.81 -0.60 -19.68
CA ASP A 83 20.99 0.83 -19.87
C ASP A 83 19.69 1.63 -19.78
N THR A 84 18.53 0.98 -19.60
CA THR A 84 17.26 1.69 -19.44
C THR A 84 17.33 2.61 -18.23
N VAL A 85 17.12 3.90 -18.48
CA VAL A 85 17.14 4.94 -17.45
C VAL A 85 15.83 4.92 -16.67
N ILE A 86 15.92 4.98 -15.35
CA ILE A 86 14.81 5.10 -14.43
C ILE A 86 14.21 6.49 -14.59
N THR A 87 12.93 6.56 -14.93
CA THR A 87 12.21 7.81 -15.17
C THR A 87 11.24 8.12 -14.03
N ASP A 88 10.81 9.37 -13.95
CA ASP A 88 9.89 9.87 -12.92
C ASP A 88 8.48 9.25 -12.95
N ASN A 89 8.11 8.58 -14.05
CA ASN A 89 6.88 7.79 -14.17
C ASN A 89 7.06 6.29 -13.85
N TYR A 90 8.21 5.86 -13.30
CA TYR A 90 8.51 4.47 -12.98
C TYR A 90 7.43 3.80 -12.12
N LYS A 91 7.08 2.55 -12.49
CA LYS A 91 6.14 1.70 -11.74
C LYS A 91 6.60 0.26 -11.73
N ASN A 92 6.49 -0.38 -10.57
CA ASN A 92 6.68 -1.83 -10.46
C ASN A 92 5.54 -2.53 -11.19
N ASN A 93 5.86 -3.25 -12.26
CA ASN A 93 4.90 -4.00 -13.06
C ASN A 93 5.49 -5.37 -13.44
N SER A 94 4.73 -6.18 -14.19
CA SER A 94 5.19 -7.50 -14.63
C SER A 94 6.40 -7.46 -15.57
N ASN A 95 6.50 -6.43 -16.43
CA ASN A 95 7.64 -6.24 -17.33
C ASN A 95 8.94 -5.97 -16.57
N VAL A 96 8.90 -5.05 -15.59
CA VAL A 96 10.03 -4.78 -14.70
C VAL A 96 10.40 -6.02 -13.89
N ARG A 97 9.39 -6.73 -13.35
CA ARG A 97 9.63 -7.99 -12.64
C ARG A 97 10.35 -9.01 -13.54
N ARG A 98 9.90 -9.17 -14.79
CA ARG A 98 10.54 -10.06 -15.77
C ARG A 98 12.01 -9.68 -15.97
N PHE A 99 12.29 -8.41 -16.23
CA PHE A 99 13.66 -7.91 -16.37
C PHE A 99 14.55 -8.31 -15.18
N PHE A 100 14.11 -8.01 -13.95
CA PHE A 100 14.93 -8.35 -12.78
C PHE A 100 15.05 -9.85 -12.58
N THR A 101 13.98 -10.62 -12.77
CA THR A 101 14.04 -12.09 -12.66
C THR A 101 15.03 -12.69 -13.67
N GLU A 102 15.13 -12.15 -14.88
CA GLU A 102 16.13 -12.57 -15.88
C GLU A 102 17.57 -12.21 -15.46
N ARG A 103 17.77 -11.08 -14.77
CA ARG A 103 19.10 -10.61 -14.34
C ARG A 103 19.61 -11.21 -13.05
N VAL A 104 18.74 -11.35 -12.04
CA VAL A 104 19.13 -11.79 -10.68
C VAL A 104 18.56 -13.15 -10.28
N GLY A 105 17.68 -13.72 -11.12
CA GLY A 105 17.11 -15.05 -10.95
C GLY A 105 15.76 -15.09 -10.21
N ALA A 106 15.25 -16.32 -10.05
CA ALA A 106 13.92 -16.60 -9.50
C ALA A 106 13.70 -16.12 -8.05
N LYS A 107 14.78 -15.79 -7.32
CA LYS A 107 14.71 -15.23 -5.96
C LYS A 107 14.33 -13.74 -5.95
N PHE A 108 14.18 -13.10 -7.12
CA PHE A 108 13.83 -11.71 -7.20
C PHE A 108 12.49 -11.38 -6.51
N SER A 109 12.54 -10.36 -5.66
CA SER A 109 11.36 -9.75 -5.06
C SER A 109 11.56 -8.24 -4.91
N PHE A 110 10.49 -7.47 -5.11
CA PHE A 110 10.49 -6.05 -4.79
C PHE A 110 10.45 -5.89 -3.27
N SER A 111 11.48 -5.25 -2.70
CA SER A 111 11.46 -4.77 -1.32
C SER A 111 11.09 -3.30 -1.27
N ILE A 112 10.58 -2.85 -0.12
CA ILE A 112 10.26 -1.44 0.13
C ILE A 112 11.48 -0.56 -0.16
N ASP A 113 12.65 -1.00 0.28
CA ASP A 113 13.91 -0.27 0.13
C ASP A 113 14.33 -0.12 -1.33
N LEU A 114 14.19 -1.18 -2.14
CA LEU A 114 14.46 -1.09 -3.58
C LEU A 114 13.44 -0.17 -4.25
N MET A 115 12.16 -0.31 -3.93
CA MET A 115 11.12 0.55 -4.51
C MET A 115 11.32 2.02 -4.16
N GLN A 116 11.83 2.31 -2.97
CA GLN A 116 12.17 3.67 -2.53
C GLN A 116 13.42 4.17 -3.27
N TRP A 117 14.48 3.36 -3.31
CA TRP A 117 15.69 3.68 -4.06
C TRP A 117 15.40 3.99 -5.53
N MET A 118 14.55 3.22 -6.20
CA MET A 118 14.16 3.48 -7.60
C MET A 118 13.49 4.86 -7.76
N LYS A 119 12.69 5.29 -6.79
CA LYS A 119 12.04 6.62 -6.82
C LYS A 119 13.02 7.75 -6.59
N ASP A 120 13.98 7.55 -5.69
CA ASP A 120 14.96 8.57 -5.32
C ASP A 120 16.11 8.68 -6.33
N ASN A 121 16.25 7.72 -7.23
CA ASN A 121 17.35 7.62 -8.21
C ASN A 121 16.86 7.71 -9.67
N VAL A 122 15.89 8.59 -9.95
CA VAL A 122 15.55 8.96 -11.33
C VAL A 122 16.81 9.46 -12.04
N GLY A 123 17.06 8.95 -13.25
CA GLY A 123 18.29 9.20 -14.02
C GLY A 123 19.34 8.09 -13.92
N LYS A 124 19.27 7.20 -12.93
CA LYS A 124 20.12 5.99 -12.89
C LYS A 124 19.57 4.91 -13.82
N THR A 125 20.39 3.89 -14.10
CA THR A 125 20.04 2.79 -15.00
C THR A 125 19.45 1.59 -14.25
N LEU A 126 18.83 0.66 -14.98
CA LEU A 126 18.43 -0.63 -14.42
C LEU A 126 19.63 -1.50 -14.02
N SER A 127 20.82 -1.28 -14.61
CA SER A 127 22.07 -1.89 -14.14
C SER A 127 22.40 -1.46 -12.71
N ASP A 128 22.32 -0.16 -12.42
CA ASP A 128 22.53 0.38 -11.07
C ASP A 128 21.52 -0.21 -10.08
N ALA A 129 20.27 -0.39 -10.52
CA ALA A 129 19.22 -0.99 -9.71
C ALA A 129 19.46 -2.47 -9.38
N VAL A 130 20.07 -3.23 -10.30
CA VAL A 130 20.49 -4.62 -10.07
C VAL A 130 21.61 -4.67 -9.02
N VAL A 131 22.60 -3.78 -9.12
CA VAL A 131 23.67 -3.65 -8.11
C VAL A 131 23.07 -3.34 -6.73
N GLU A 132 22.15 -2.38 -6.66
CA GLU A 132 21.47 -2.03 -5.42
C GLU A 132 20.65 -3.20 -4.86
N TRP A 133 19.98 -3.97 -5.72
CA TRP A 133 19.23 -5.14 -5.28
C TRP A 133 20.13 -6.17 -4.56
N HIS A 134 21.32 -6.43 -5.11
CA HIS A 134 22.31 -7.30 -4.48
C HIS A 134 22.80 -6.74 -3.15
N ARG A 135 23.14 -5.45 -3.09
CA ARG A 135 23.53 -4.76 -1.85
C ARG A 135 22.45 -4.91 -0.77
N LEU A 136 21.17 -4.76 -1.13
CA LEU A 136 20.04 -4.95 -0.23
C LEU A 136 19.85 -6.41 0.19
N GLN A 137 20.18 -7.40 -0.64
CA GLN A 137 20.14 -8.80 -0.21
C GLN A 137 21.21 -9.10 0.83
N GLU A 138 22.43 -8.57 0.65
CA GLU A 138 23.50 -8.70 1.64
C GLU A 138 23.13 -8.01 2.95
N LEU A 139 22.56 -6.79 2.88
CA LEU A 139 22.11 -6.06 4.05
C LEU A 139 21.05 -6.83 4.86
N LYS A 140 20.12 -7.52 4.17
CA LYS A 140 19.09 -8.37 4.81
C LYS A 140 19.64 -9.61 5.52
N LYS A 141 20.90 -10.01 5.27
CA LYS A 141 21.53 -11.10 6.03
C LYS A 141 21.90 -10.67 7.45
N ASN A 142 22.00 -9.36 7.71
CA ASN A 142 22.22 -8.85 9.05
C ASN A 142 20.96 -9.12 9.90
N PRO A 143 21.05 -9.84 11.03
CA PRO A 143 19.89 -10.12 11.89
C PRO A 143 19.24 -8.85 12.48
N ASN A 144 19.98 -7.75 12.56
CA ASN A 144 19.47 -6.45 13.02
C ASN A 144 18.83 -5.63 11.90
N TYR A 145 18.80 -6.14 10.66
CA TYR A 145 18.17 -5.43 9.57
C TYR A 145 16.65 -5.50 9.65
N GLN A 146 16.02 -4.34 9.61
CA GLN A 146 14.57 -4.23 9.51
C GLN A 146 14.19 -3.10 8.57
N SER A 147 13.43 -3.42 7.53
CA SER A 147 12.92 -2.40 6.61
C SER A 147 11.86 -1.55 7.30
N VAL A 148 11.90 -0.24 7.05
CA VAL A 148 10.87 0.69 7.51
C VAL A 148 9.59 0.41 6.72
N ILE A 149 8.52 0.04 7.41
CA ILE A 149 7.19 -0.04 6.78
C ILE A 149 6.57 1.36 6.83
N PRO A 150 6.18 1.93 5.68
CA PRO A 150 5.48 3.21 5.67
C PRO A 150 4.21 3.15 6.52
N ALA A 151 3.92 4.21 7.29
CA ALA A 151 2.81 4.26 8.25
C ALA A 151 1.43 3.90 7.64
N HIS A 152 1.24 4.18 6.35
CA HIS A 152 -0.01 3.86 5.64
C HIS A 152 -0.18 2.35 5.36
N ASN A 153 0.88 1.54 5.44
CA ASN A 153 0.85 0.11 5.13
C ASN A 153 0.56 -0.74 6.39
N GLN A 154 -0.63 -0.49 6.95
CA GLN A 154 -1.12 -1.08 8.20
C GLN A 154 -1.12 -2.62 8.17
N TYR A 155 -1.46 -3.23 7.04
CA TYR A 155 -1.46 -4.69 6.91
C TYR A 155 -0.07 -5.27 7.11
N ASN A 156 0.95 -4.75 6.41
CA ASN A 156 2.30 -5.29 6.55
C ASN A 156 2.85 -5.04 7.96
N GLN A 157 2.52 -3.89 8.58
CA GLN A 157 2.91 -3.59 9.95
C GLN A 157 2.28 -4.59 10.92
N TYR A 158 0.97 -4.81 10.83
CA TYR A 158 0.24 -5.79 11.63
C TYR A 158 0.84 -7.20 11.53
N ILE A 159 1.11 -7.68 10.30
CA ILE A 159 1.68 -9.02 10.09
C ILE A 159 3.06 -9.13 10.73
N ARG A 160 3.88 -8.08 10.66
CA ARG A 160 5.20 -8.08 11.28
C ARG A 160 5.11 -8.14 12.80
N ASP A 161 4.29 -7.27 13.39
CA ASP A 161 4.14 -7.19 14.85
C ASP A 161 3.53 -8.47 15.42
N PHE A 162 2.54 -9.04 14.72
CA PHE A 162 1.93 -10.32 15.07
C PHE A 162 2.98 -11.45 15.11
N LEU A 163 3.80 -11.60 14.07
CA LEU A 163 4.78 -12.69 14.00
C LEU A 163 5.94 -12.49 14.97
N ALA A 164 6.32 -11.24 15.26
CA ALA A 164 7.35 -10.93 16.24
C ALA A 164 6.93 -11.34 17.66
N ASP A 165 5.67 -11.13 18.02
CA ASP A 165 5.13 -11.50 19.35
C ASP A 165 4.67 -12.97 19.43
N ASN A 166 4.56 -13.66 18.29
CA ASN A 166 4.05 -15.04 18.19
C ASN A 166 4.96 -15.93 17.30
N PRO A 167 6.16 -16.30 17.77
CA PRO A 167 7.15 -17.04 16.97
C PRO A 167 6.70 -18.46 16.60
N ASP A 168 5.70 -19.03 17.29
CA ASP A 168 5.08 -20.32 17.01
C ASP A 168 4.01 -20.26 15.91
N LYS A 169 3.57 -19.06 15.52
CA LYS A 169 2.45 -18.86 14.58
C LYS A 169 2.91 -18.60 13.16
N SER A 170 2.06 -18.98 12.22
CA SER A 170 2.31 -18.80 10.80
C SER A 170 1.75 -17.49 10.26
N ILE A 171 2.21 -17.09 9.07
CA ILE A 171 1.60 -15.99 8.29
C ILE A 171 0.10 -16.23 8.04
N LYS A 172 -0.33 -17.51 7.94
CA LYS A 172 -1.74 -17.86 7.76
C LYS A 172 -2.56 -17.46 8.99
N ASP A 173 -2.01 -17.65 10.18
CA ASP A 173 -2.65 -17.23 11.44
C ASP A 173 -2.72 -15.71 11.53
N ALA A 174 -1.63 -15.02 11.23
CA ALA A 174 -1.60 -13.55 11.20
C ALA A 174 -2.68 -12.98 10.25
N ARG A 175 -2.85 -13.57 9.06
CA ARG A 175 -3.90 -13.19 8.10
C ARG A 175 -5.32 -13.45 8.61
N LYS A 176 -5.52 -14.55 9.36
CA LYS A 176 -6.79 -14.86 10.01
C LYS A 176 -7.16 -13.76 10.99
N TYR A 177 -6.27 -13.41 11.91
CA TYR A 177 -6.54 -12.38 12.92
C TYR A 177 -6.66 -10.97 12.32
N TRP A 178 -5.86 -10.64 11.30
CA TRP A 178 -6.06 -9.42 10.52
C TRP A 178 -7.46 -9.34 9.87
N LYS A 179 -8.01 -10.47 9.42
CA LYS A 179 -9.39 -10.54 8.89
C LYS A 179 -10.43 -10.21 9.95
N LEU A 180 -10.20 -10.59 11.20
CA LEU A 180 -11.10 -10.29 12.31
C LEU A 180 -10.91 -8.85 12.79
N LYS A 181 -9.67 -8.42 13.03
CA LYS A 181 -9.30 -7.07 13.49
C LYS A 181 -9.88 -5.97 12.61
N ARG A 182 -9.82 -6.13 11.28
CA ARG A 182 -10.34 -5.11 10.34
C ARG A 182 -11.87 -4.95 10.35
N LEU A 183 -12.59 -5.84 11.02
CA LEU A 183 -14.04 -5.76 11.26
C LEU A 183 -14.37 -5.01 12.54
N LEU A 184 -13.37 -4.61 13.33
CA LEU A 184 -13.55 -3.83 14.54
C LEU A 184 -13.23 -2.35 14.29
N PRO A 185 -13.86 -1.45 15.06
CA PRO A 185 -13.47 -0.05 15.09
C PRO A 185 -12.08 0.11 15.75
N GLY A 186 -11.44 1.25 15.53
CA GLY A 186 -10.18 1.64 16.15
C GLY A 186 -8.97 1.48 15.24
N ASP A 187 -7.78 1.48 15.83
CA ASP A 187 -6.55 1.32 15.07
C ASP A 187 -6.37 -0.10 14.52
N ARG A 188 -5.40 -0.23 13.61
CA ARG A 188 -5.06 -1.48 12.93
C ARG A 188 -3.72 -2.02 13.42
N GLN A 189 -3.36 -1.69 14.65
CA GLN A 189 -2.15 -2.18 15.28
C GLN A 189 -2.43 -3.54 15.91
N TYR A 190 -1.41 -4.39 15.91
CA TYR A 190 -1.50 -5.68 16.57
C TYR A 190 -1.54 -5.49 18.09
N SER A 191 -2.40 -6.24 18.76
CA SER A 191 -2.39 -6.39 20.21
C SER A 191 -2.62 -7.85 20.61
N LYS A 192 -2.08 -8.28 21.75
CA LYS A 192 -2.22 -9.67 22.26
C LYS A 192 -3.69 -10.11 22.37
N SER A 193 -4.58 -9.18 22.69
CA SER A 193 -6.03 -9.41 22.74
C SER A 193 -6.62 -9.88 21.41
N ASP A 194 -5.95 -9.61 20.28
CA ASP A 194 -6.44 -10.04 18.97
C ASP A 194 -6.51 -11.57 18.86
N LEU A 195 -5.70 -12.31 19.63
CA LEU A 195 -5.75 -13.78 19.66
C LEU A 195 -7.08 -14.33 20.21
N LEU A 196 -7.80 -13.51 20.98
CA LEU A 196 -9.13 -13.83 21.53
C LEU A 196 -10.25 -13.59 20.52
N LEU A 197 -9.96 -12.96 19.37
CA LEU A 197 -10.98 -12.72 18.35
C LEU A 197 -11.46 -14.04 17.76
N SER A 198 -12.78 -14.22 17.77
CA SER A 198 -13.47 -15.32 17.10
C SER A 198 -14.42 -14.79 16.04
N GLU A 199 -14.92 -15.67 15.17
CA GLU A 199 -15.96 -15.29 14.22
C GLU A 199 -17.29 -14.95 14.92
N ASP A 200 -17.46 -15.34 16.18
CA ASP A 200 -18.65 -15.10 17.01
C ASP A 200 -18.69 -13.71 17.65
N CYS A 201 -17.56 -12.97 17.67
CA CYS A 201 -17.51 -11.56 18.06
C CYS A 201 -18.30 -10.64 17.11
N LYS A 202 -18.92 -11.19 16.05
CA LYS A 202 -19.83 -10.52 15.14
C LYS A 202 -21.23 -10.23 15.71
N LYS A 203 -21.58 -10.79 16.88
CA LYS A 203 -22.87 -10.52 17.54
C LYS A 203 -22.99 -9.06 17.97
#